data_AF-B8QA88-F1
#
_entry.id   AF-B8QA88-F1
#
_cell.length_a   1.000
_cell.length_b   1.000
_cell.length_c   1.000
_cell.angle_alpha   90.00
_cell.angle_beta   90.00
_cell.angle_gamma   90.00
#
_symmetry.space_group_name_H-M   'P 1'
#
loop_
_entity.id
_entity.type
_entity.pdbx_description
1 polymer ?
#
loop_
_entity_poly.entity_id
_entity_poly.type
_entity_poly.pdbx_seq_one_letter_code
_entity_poly.pdbx_strand_id
1 'polypeptide(L)'
;TTATVLAQAIYREGVKLVTAGHNPMDLKRGIDLAVEQVVTKLKEMSKEIKTSEEIAQVGTISGNNDLEIGKLLSEAMEKVGNEGVITIEESKTAETTLDVVEGMQFDRGYLSPYFVTNPEKMEVGFDTPNILITDKKIANMKELLPLLEKAV
;
A
#
# COMPACT_ATOMS: atom_id res chain seq x y z
N THR A 1 4.64 -12.85 -4.23
CA THR A 1 5.08 -14.24 -4.54
C THR A 1 4.37 -15.28 -3.68
N THR A 2 4.41 -15.19 -2.35
CA THR A 2 3.81 -16.17 -1.43
C THR A 2 2.35 -16.50 -1.74
N ALA A 3 1.51 -15.47 -1.95
CA ALA A 3 0.09 -15.65 -2.28
C ALA A 3 -0.13 -16.51 -3.54
N THR A 4 0.67 -16.29 -4.58
CA THR A 4 0.57 -17.02 -5.86
C THR A 4 0.91 -18.49 -5.71
N VAL A 5 1.95 -18.81 -4.94
CA VAL A 5 2.37 -20.20 -4.68
C VAL A 5 1.30 -20.95 -3.88
N LEU A 6 0.73 -20.32 -2.86
CA LEU A 6 -0.36 -20.91 -2.07
C LEU A 6 -1.61 -21.13 -2.92
N ALA A 7 -2.00 -20.14 -3.73
CA ALA A 7 -3.13 -20.25 -4.64
C ALA A 7 -2.95 -21.42 -5.62
N GLN A 8 -1.75 -21.56 -6.20
CA GLN A 8 -1.43 -22.66 -7.10
C GLN A 8 -1.55 -24.02 -6.41
N ALA A 9 -1.01 -24.16 -5.19
CA ALA A 9 -1.05 -25.41 -4.43
C ALA A 9 -2.48 -25.82 -4.08
N ILE A 10 -3.28 -24.89 -3.54
CA ILE A 10 -4.69 -25.11 -3.19
C ILE A 10 -5.50 -25.48 -4.43
N TYR A 11 -5.30 -24.75 -5.53
CA TYR A 11 -5.99 -25.03 -6.78
C TYR A 11 -5.65 -26.42 -7.33
N ARG A 12 -4.36 -26.78 -7.37
CA ARG A 12 -3.90 -28.07 -7.92
C ARG A 12 -4.51 -29.25 -7.15
N GLU A 13 -4.50 -29.21 -5.83
CA GLU A 13 -5.09 -30.28 -5.01
C GLU A 13 -6.63 -30.26 -5.05
N GLY A 14 -7.23 -29.07 -5.07
CA GLY A 14 -8.67 -28.92 -5.22
C GLY A 14 -9.20 -29.55 -6.52
N VAL A 15 -8.54 -29.31 -7.64
CA VAL A 15 -8.92 -29.88 -8.94
C VAL A 15 -8.88 -31.41 -8.92
N LYS A 16 -7.86 -32.03 -8.31
CA LYS A 16 -7.78 -33.50 -8.19
C LYS A 16 -8.97 -34.07 -7.44
N LEU A 17 -9.34 -33.46 -6.31
CA LEU A 17 -10.47 -33.91 -5.50
C LEU A 17 -11.81 -33.73 -6.23
N VAL A 18 -11.97 -32.62 -6.97
CA VAL A 18 -13.16 -32.42 -7.81
C VAL A 18 -13.23 -33.48 -8.92
N THR A 19 -12.11 -33.80 -9.59
CA THR A 19 -12.08 -34.86 -10.60
C THR A 19 -12.35 -36.25 -10.03
N ALA A 20 -12.08 -36.48 -8.75
CA ALA A 20 -12.41 -37.71 -8.04
C ALA A 20 -13.90 -37.79 -7.61
N GLY A 21 -14.72 -36.79 -7.95
CA GLY A 21 -16.16 -36.78 -7.70
C GLY A 21 -16.58 -36.11 -6.38
N HIS A 22 -15.66 -35.46 -5.66
CA HIS A 22 -16.01 -34.68 -4.48
C HIS A 22 -16.76 -33.38 -4.84
N ASN A 23 -17.70 -32.97 -3.99
CA ASN A 23 -18.46 -31.73 -4.19
C ASN A 23 -17.56 -30.48 -4.05
N PRO A 24 -17.40 -29.66 -5.10
CA PRO A 24 -16.58 -28.45 -5.06
C PRO A 24 -17.00 -27.45 -3.98
N MET A 25 -18.30 -27.35 -3.69
CA MET A 25 -18.82 -26.41 -2.70
C MET A 25 -18.45 -26.80 -1.27
N ASP A 26 -18.42 -28.11 -0.98
CA ASP A 26 -18.02 -28.61 0.33
C ASP A 26 -16.50 -28.50 0.52
N LEU A 27 -15.72 -28.74 -0.53
CA LEU A 27 -14.27 -28.48 -0.53
C LEU A 27 -13.96 -27.02 -0.25
N LYS A 28 -14.61 -26.09 -0.95
CA LYS A 28 -14.46 -24.65 -0.68
C LYS A 28 -14.79 -24.32 0.77
N ARG A 29 -15.92 -24.81 1.30
CA ARG A 29 -16.33 -24.55 2.69
C ARG A 29 -15.29 -25.06 3.69
N GLY A 30 -14.74 -26.25 3.44
CA GLY A 30 -13.68 -26.82 4.28
C GLY A 30 -12.39 -26.00 4.24
N ILE A 31 -11.99 -25.52 3.05
CA ILE A 31 -10.83 -24.64 2.89
C ILE A 31 -11.05 -23.31 3.63
N ASP A 32 -12.22 -22.69 3.47
CA ASP A 32 -12.54 -21.41 4.12
C ASP A 32 -12.48 -21.54 5.65
N LEU A 33 -13.03 -22.62 6.22
CA LEU A 33 -12.94 -22.91 7.66
C LEU A 33 -11.50 -23.12 8.13
N ALA A 34 -10.69 -23.84 7.34
CA ALA A 34 -9.28 -24.05 7.67
C ALA A 34 -8.50 -22.73 7.65
N VAL A 35 -8.74 -21.87 6.66
CA VAL A 35 -8.12 -20.55 6.57
C VAL A 35 -8.48 -19.68 7.77
N GLU A 36 -9.75 -19.69 8.20
CA GLU A 36 -10.19 -18.94 9.38
C GLU A 36 -9.46 -19.38 10.67
N GLN A 37 -9.33 -20.69 10.88
CA GLN A 37 -8.57 -21.24 12.01
C GLN A 37 -7.09 -20.88 11.94
N VAL A 38 -6.47 -20.96 10.75
CA VAL A 38 -5.07 -20.57 10.54
C VAL A 38 -4.87 -19.08 10.83
N VAL A 39 -5.73 -18.20 10.33
CA VAL A 39 -5.64 -16.75 10.58
C VAL A 39 -5.78 -16.45 12.07
N THR A 40 -6.70 -17.14 12.75
CA THR A 40 -6.87 -17.00 14.20
C THR A 40 -5.59 -17.42 14.93
N LYS A 41 -5.00 -18.55 14.55
CA LYS A 41 -3.76 -19.03 15.17
C LYS A 41 -2.56 -18.11 14.90
N LEU A 42 -2.48 -17.56 13.70
CA LEU A 42 -1.45 -16.58 13.34
C LEU A 42 -1.56 -15.31 14.20
N LYS A 43 -2.76 -14.83 14.49
CA LYS A 43 -2.96 -13.70 15.41
C LYS A 43 -2.50 -14.03 16.83
N GLU A 44 -2.77 -15.22 17.34
CA GLU A 44 -2.29 -15.66 18.66
C GLU A 44 -0.76 -15.77 18.72
N MET A 45 -0.12 -16.16 17.62
CA MET A 45 1.34 -16.29 17.52
C MET A 45 2.03 -14.95 17.24
N SER A 46 1.27 -13.94 16.80
CA SER A 46 1.79 -12.63 16.44
C SER A 46 2.42 -11.96 17.65
N LYS A 47 3.55 -11.29 17.42
CA LYS A 47 4.22 -10.45 18.41
C LYS A 47 4.24 -9.03 17.88
N GLU A 48 3.78 -8.09 18.69
CA GLU A 48 3.90 -6.67 18.37
C GLU A 48 5.37 -6.27 18.33
N ILE A 49 5.74 -5.54 17.28
CA ILE A 49 7.05 -4.94 17.10
C ILE A 49 7.13 -3.72 18.02
N LYS A 50 8.21 -3.62 18.80
CA LYS A 50 8.39 -2.55 19.79
C LYS A 50 9.68 -1.76 19.60
N THR A 51 10.68 -2.34 18.94
CA THR A 51 11.99 -1.71 18.80
C THR A 51 12.28 -1.31 17.35
N SER A 52 13.03 -0.23 17.18
CA SER A 52 13.54 0.20 15.87
C SER A 52 14.40 -0.88 15.21
N GLU A 53 15.08 -1.72 16.00
CA GLU A 53 15.85 -2.86 15.51
C GLU A 53 14.98 -3.93 14.83
N GLU A 54 13.81 -4.25 15.41
CA GLU A 54 12.85 -5.17 14.81
C GLU A 54 12.27 -4.60 13.52
N ILE A 55 12.01 -3.28 13.47
CA ILE A 55 11.59 -2.57 12.26
C ILE A 55 12.67 -2.70 11.16
N ALA A 56 13.92 -2.43 11.52
CA ALA A 56 15.05 -2.54 10.59
C ALA A 56 15.21 -3.97 10.05
N GLN A 57 15.00 -4.99 10.88
CA GLN A 57 15.05 -6.39 10.45
C GLN A 57 13.95 -6.72 9.44
N VAL A 58 12.71 -6.30 9.69
CA VAL A 58 11.59 -6.50 8.75
C VAL A 58 11.83 -5.75 7.45
N GLY A 59 12.31 -4.51 7.52
CA GLY A 59 12.69 -3.70 6.36
C GLY A 59 13.79 -4.38 5.54
N THR A 60 14.83 -4.90 6.20
CA THR A 60 15.94 -5.62 5.56
C THR A 60 15.45 -6.85 4.80
N ILE A 61 14.66 -7.70 5.44
CA ILE A 61 14.14 -8.94 4.81
C ILE A 61 13.25 -8.59 3.61
N SER A 62 12.42 -7.55 3.74
CA SER A 62 11.51 -7.09 2.68
C SER A 62 12.27 -6.45 1.51
N GLY A 63 13.37 -5.75 1.80
CA GLY A 63 14.31 -5.17 0.85
C GLY A 63 15.30 -6.18 0.26
N ASN A 64 14.95 -7.47 0.19
CA ASN A 64 15.81 -8.53 -0.36
C ASN A 64 17.14 -8.72 0.40
N ASN A 65 17.11 -8.64 1.73
CA ASN A 65 18.26 -8.69 2.65
C ASN A 65 19.24 -7.51 2.53
N ASP A 66 18.75 -6.35 2.09
CA ASP A 66 19.52 -5.12 2.08
C ASP A 66 19.45 -4.41 3.44
N LEU A 67 20.59 -4.37 4.13
CA LEU A 67 20.73 -3.73 5.44
C LEU A 67 20.60 -2.20 5.36
N GLU A 68 20.96 -1.59 4.23
CA GLU A 68 20.87 -0.15 4.04
C GLU A 68 19.40 0.29 3.98
N ILE A 69 18.57 -0.44 3.23
CA ILE A 69 17.12 -0.20 3.14
C ILE A 69 16.47 -0.36 4.52
N GLY A 70 16.79 -1.43 5.25
CA GLY A 70 16.24 -1.65 6.59
C GLY A 70 16.60 -0.54 7.57
N LYS A 71 17.85 -0.06 7.53
CA LYS A 71 18.32 1.04 8.36
C LYS A 71 17.62 2.35 8.02
N LEU A 72 17.53 2.70 6.73
CA LEU A 72 16.83 3.92 6.27
C LEU A 72 15.36 3.91 6.67
N LEU A 73 14.68 2.76 6.55
CA LEU A 73 13.27 2.62 6.93
C LEU A 73 13.07 2.80 8.44
N SER A 74 13.96 2.24 9.26
CA SER A 74 13.95 2.43 10.71
C SER A 74 14.18 3.89 11.09
N GLU A 75 15.16 4.56 10.48
CA GLU A 75 15.43 5.98 10.72
C GLU A 75 14.26 6.86 10.28
N ALA A 76 13.60 6.53 9.17
CA ALA A 76 12.40 7.21 8.71
C ALA A 76 11.27 7.10 9.75
N MET A 77 10.94 5.87 10.18
CA MET A 77 9.89 5.62 11.16
C MET A 77 10.14 6.29 12.50
N GLU A 78 11.40 6.41 12.94
CA GLU A 78 11.75 7.12 14.17
C GLU A 78 11.51 8.63 14.05
N LYS A 79 11.75 9.22 12.87
CA LYS A 79 11.53 10.65 12.63
C LYS A 79 10.07 11.04 12.44
N VAL A 80 9.29 10.24 11.70
CA VAL A 80 7.86 10.54 11.42
C VAL A 80 6.89 9.91 12.42
N GLY A 81 7.35 8.95 13.23
CA GLY A 81 6.52 8.15 14.14
C GLY A 81 5.83 6.97 13.45
N ASN A 82 5.26 6.05 14.24
CA ASN A 82 4.67 4.79 13.74
C ASN A 82 3.47 4.98 12.81
N GLU A 83 2.78 6.12 12.90
CA GLU A 83 1.64 6.46 12.03
C GLU A 83 2.00 7.54 10.99
N GLY A 84 3.29 7.83 10.84
CA GLY A 84 3.81 8.78 9.88
C GLY A 84 3.69 8.28 8.44
N VAL A 85 3.52 9.22 7.51
CA VAL A 85 3.50 8.92 6.07
C VAL A 85 4.94 8.90 5.56
N ILE A 86 5.30 7.84 4.84
CA ILE A 86 6.58 7.70 4.15
C ILE A 86 6.29 7.67 2.64
N THR A 87 6.82 8.65 1.91
CA THR A 87 6.80 8.68 0.45
C THR A 87 8.17 8.35 -0.11
N ILE A 88 8.20 7.74 -1.29
CA ILE A 88 9.44 7.38 -1.99
C ILE A 88 9.48 8.15 -3.30
N GLU A 89 10.50 8.99 -3.46
CA GLU A 89 10.76 9.74 -4.69
C GLU A 89 12.00 9.20 -5.40
N GLU A 90 11.98 9.23 -6.73
CA GLU A 90 13.11 8.78 -7.54
C GLU A 90 14.16 9.88 -7.60
N SER A 91 15.32 9.65 -6.98
CA SER A 91 16.44 10.60 -7.05
C SER A 91 17.21 10.44 -8.36
N LYS A 92 17.73 11.57 -8.87
CA LYS A 92 18.68 11.60 -10.00
C LYS A 92 20.11 11.27 -9.57
N THR A 93 20.37 11.18 -8.27
CA THR A 93 21.68 10.82 -7.69
C THR A 93 21.72 9.33 -7.32
N ALA A 94 22.93 8.80 -7.16
CA ALA A 94 23.13 7.40 -6.76
C ALA A 94 22.92 7.15 -5.25
N GLU A 95 22.83 8.22 -4.46
CA GLU A 95 22.68 8.15 -3.00
C GLU A 95 21.21 8.23 -2.62
N THR A 96 20.79 7.39 -1.67
CA THR A 96 19.44 7.45 -1.10
C THR A 96 19.45 8.40 0.09
N THR A 97 18.66 9.47 0.01
CA THR A 97 18.52 10.46 1.09
C THR A 97 17.20 10.30 1.83
N LEU A 98 17.19 10.70 3.10
CA LEU A 98 15.99 10.72 3.94
C LEU A 98 15.70 12.16 4.37
N ASP A 99 14.67 12.74 3.77
CA ASP A 99 14.22 14.09 4.07
C ASP A 99 12.85 14.05 4.75
N VAL A 100 12.72 14.79 5.86
CA VAL A 100 11.44 14.95 6.55
C VAL A 100 10.84 16.26 6.11
N VAL A 101 9.74 16.18 5.37
CA VAL A 101 8.96 17.35 4.93
C VAL A 101 7.68 17.45 5.74
N GLU A 102 7.37 18.66 6.19
CA GLU A 102 6.06 18.95 6.77
C GLU A 102 5.01 18.84 5.67
N GLY A 103 4.07 17.91 5.82
CA GLY A 103 3.03 17.62 4.86
C GLY A 103 1.79 17.05 5.52
N MET A 104 0.77 16.78 4.71
CA MET A 104 -0.51 16.26 5.18
C MET A 104 -1.08 15.30 4.16
N GLN A 105 -1.53 14.13 4.62
CA GLN A 105 -2.23 13.14 3.82
C GLN A 105 -3.65 12.97 4.35
N PHE A 106 -4.61 12.76 3.43
CA PHE A 106 -5.99 12.44 3.76
C PHE A 106 -6.43 11.19 3.00
N ASP A 107 -7.37 10.43 3.56
CA ASP A 107 -8.00 9.27 2.93
C ASP A 107 -9.02 9.67 1.84
N ARG A 108 -8.57 10.45 0.86
CA ARG A 108 -9.35 10.90 -0.31
C ARG A 108 -8.48 10.83 -1.57
N GLY A 109 -8.91 10.00 -2.53
CA GLY A 109 -8.28 9.91 -3.85
C GLY A 109 -8.89 10.87 -4.88
N TYR A 110 -8.42 10.77 -6.11
CA TYR A 110 -8.97 11.47 -7.26
C TYR A 110 -10.40 11.01 -7.60
N LEU A 111 -11.25 11.92 -8.08
CA LEU A 111 -12.64 11.62 -8.44
C LEU A 111 -12.77 10.83 -9.75
N SER A 112 -11.78 10.96 -10.64
CA SER A 112 -11.77 10.33 -11.95
C SER A 112 -10.38 9.79 -12.27
N PRO A 113 -10.27 8.56 -12.81
CA PRO A 113 -9.00 8.00 -13.27
C PRO A 113 -8.32 8.84 -14.36
N TYR A 114 -9.06 9.71 -15.06
CA TYR A 114 -8.48 10.61 -16.07
C TYR A 114 -7.53 11.67 -15.49
N PHE A 115 -7.47 11.83 -14.17
CA PHE A 115 -6.50 12.73 -13.54
C PHE A 115 -5.11 12.09 -13.36
N VAL A 116 -4.96 10.79 -13.58
CA VAL A 116 -3.69 10.06 -13.43
C VAL A 116 -2.64 10.61 -14.40
N THR A 117 -1.54 11.11 -13.85
CA THR A 117 -0.38 11.58 -14.62
C THR A 117 0.70 10.51 -14.76
N ASN A 118 0.76 9.55 -13.83
CA ASN A 118 1.63 8.38 -13.90
C ASN A 118 0.80 7.08 -14.00
N PRO A 119 0.60 6.53 -15.21
CA PRO A 119 -0.20 5.32 -15.42
C PRO A 119 0.38 4.04 -14.82
N GLU A 120 1.70 3.97 -14.60
CA GLU A 120 2.35 2.77 -14.06
C GLU A 120 2.11 2.63 -12.56
N LYS A 121 2.20 3.74 -11.83
CA LYS A 121 1.94 3.79 -10.38
C LYS A 121 0.47 4.10 -10.05
N MET A 122 -0.33 4.48 -11.04
CA MET A 122 -1.72 4.95 -10.88
C MET A 122 -1.82 6.18 -9.95
N GLU A 123 -0.87 7.10 -10.08
CA GLU A 123 -0.67 8.26 -9.23
C GLU A 123 -0.92 9.59 -9.97
N VAL A 124 -1.27 10.62 -9.21
CA VAL A 124 -1.39 12.00 -9.67
C VAL A 124 -0.31 12.83 -8.99
N GLY A 125 0.70 13.23 -9.74
CA GLY A 125 1.76 14.14 -9.29
C GLY A 125 1.66 15.50 -9.97
N PHE A 126 1.79 16.58 -9.20
CA PHE A 126 1.89 17.97 -9.68
C PHE A 126 3.03 18.68 -8.95
N ASP A 127 3.84 19.44 -9.69
CA ASP A 127 4.86 20.31 -9.12
C ASP A 127 4.27 21.70 -8.80
N THR A 128 4.42 22.15 -7.55
CA THR A 128 3.93 23.47 -7.08
C THR A 128 2.46 23.78 -7.44
N PRO A 129 1.48 22.90 -7.12
CA PRO A 129 0.09 23.11 -7.50
C PRO A 129 -0.61 24.19 -6.67
N ASN A 130 -1.56 24.88 -7.28
CA ASN A 130 -2.52 25.70 -6.55
C ASN A 130 -3.59 24.80 -5.89
N ILE A 131 -3.86 24.99 -4.60
CA ILE A 131 -4.85 24.20 -3.84
C ILE A 131 -6.13 25.03 -3.66
N LEU A 132 -7.23 24.58 -4.26
CA LEU A 132 -8.55 25.16 -4.04
C LEU A 132 -9.27 24.45 -2.88
N ILE A 133 -9.57 25.18 -1.82
CA ILE A 133 -10.33 24.69 -0.66
C ILE A 133 -11.72 25.35 -0.68
N THR A 134 -12.78 24.54 -0.67
CA THR A 134 -14.16 25.01 -0.60
C THR A 134 -15.00 24.13 0.33
N ASP A 135 -15.94 24.73 1.03
CA ASP A 135 -16.94 24.08 1.88
C ASP A 135 -18.21 23.68 1.11
N LYS A 136 -18.31 24.07 -0.18
CA LYS A 136 -19.48 23.83 -1.02
C LYS A 136 -19.21 22.77 -2.07
N LYS A 137 -20.27 22.01 -2.42
CA LYS A 137 -20.23 21.10 -3.56
C LYS A 137 -20.20 21.90 -4.86
N ILE A 138 -19.15 21.75 -5.64
CA ILE A 138 -19.05 22.35 -6.98
C ILE A 138 -19.87 21.50 -7.95
N ALA A 139 -21.01 22.03 -8.40
CA ALA A 139 -21.88 21.39 -9.39
C ALA A 139 -21.84 22.07 -10.76
N ASN A 140 -21.43 23.35 -10.81
CA ASN A 140 -21.47 24.15 -12.02
C ASN A 140 -20.07 24.64 -12.42
N MET A 141 -19.71 24.41 -13.69
CA MET A 141 -18.44 24.84 -14.26
C MET A 141 -18.25 26.36 -14.24
N LYS A 142 -19.34 27.15 -14.32
CA LYS A 142 -19.27 28.62 -14.35
C LYS A 142 -18.61 29.22 -13.10
N GLU A 143 -18.71 28.55 -11.96
CA GLU A 143 -18.10 28.99 -10.70
C GLU A 143 -16.59 28.74 -10.67
N LEU A 144 -16.10 27.76 -11.44
CA LEU A 144 -14.68 27.43 -11.56
C LEU A 144 -13.93 28.28 -12.60
N LEU A 145 -14.61 28.74 -13.66
CA LEU A 145 -13.96 29.47 -14.76
C LEU A 145 -13.08 30.64 -14.29
N PRO A 146 -13.53 31.56 -13.42
CA PRO A 146 -12.71 32.69 -13.00
C PRO A 146 -11.51 32.29 -12.14
N LEU A 147 -11.56 31.13 -11.49
CA LEU A 147 -10.47 30.58 -10.68
C LEU A 147 -9.43 29.91 -11.57
N LEU A 148 -9.89 29.14 -12.56
CA LEU A 148 -9.01 28.47 -13.53
C LEU A 148 -8.24 29.50 -14.38
N GLU A 149 -8.89 30.58 -14.82
CA GLU A 149 -8.23 31.65 -15.57
C GLU A 149 -7.12 32.37 -14.78
N LYS A 150 -7.23 32.41 -13.44
CA LYS A 150 -6.21 33.00 -12.56
C LYS A 150 -5.11 32.02 -12.15
N ALA A 151 -5.35 30.72 -12.31
CA ALA A 151 -4.43 29.66 -11.91
C ALA A 151 -3.48 29.22 -13.04
N VAL A 152 -3.71 29.71 -14.27
CA VAL A 152 -2.85 29.53 -15.45
C VAL A 152 -1.81 30.65 -15.52
#